data_AF-A0A1B7MDP4-F1
#
_entry.id   AF-A0A1B7MDP4-F1
#
_cell.length_a   1.000
_cell.length_b   1.000
_cell.length_c   1.000
_cell.angle_alpha   90.00
_cell.angle_beta   90.00
_cell.angle_gamma   90.00
#
_symmetry.space_group_name_H-M   'P 1'
#
loop_
_entity.id
_entity.type
_entity.pdbx_description
1 polymer ?
#
loop_
_entity_poly.entity_id
_entity_poly.type
_entity_poly.pdbx_seq_one_letter_code
_entity_poly.pdbx_strand_id
1 'polypeptide(L)'
;MTRTEDSLSTSTLDVKASTGTGVRQAIANFLQHCGLQYKDITFILDEVMFNECCQEAINRGFPMDGKDSIRPYIPAAVALTANAYAHLPDYATKMWICLLVSVSIGIDDYLGGGLDMVHLFSFNERFASCQPQG
;
A
#
# COMPACT_ATOMS: atom_id res chain seq x y z
N MET A 1 -56.37 10.12 13.78
CA MET A 1 -55.51 9.05 13.25
C MET A 1 -54.08 9.42 13.61
N THR A 2 -53.55 8.72 14.61
CA THR A 2 -52.30 9.00 15.34
C THR A 2 -51.08 8.77 14.46
N ARG A 3 -50.18 9.75 14.41
CA ARG A 3 -48.88 9.68 13.75
C ARG A 3 -47.89 9.20 14.80
N THR A 4 -47.44 7.96 14.66
CA THR A 4 -46.48 7.33 15.58
C THR A 4 -45.10 7.96 15.38
N GLU A 5 -44.50 8.43 16.46
CA GLU A 5 -43.11 8.85 16.56
C GLU A 5 -42.22 7.61 16.60
N ASP A 6 -41.41 7.38 15.57
CA ASP A 6 -40.26 6.47 15.67
C ASP A 6 -39.03 7.30 16.07
N SER A 7 -38.86 7.42 17.38
CA SER A 7 -37.63 7.88 18.02
C SER A 7 -36.58 6.79 17.94
N LEU A 8 -35.87 6.68 16.82
CA LEU A 8 -34.69 5.82 16.73
C LEU A 8 -33.49 6.52 17.40
N SER A 9 -33.48 6.49 18.73
CA SER A 9 -32.28 6.75 19.53
C SER A 9 -31.26 5.66 19.24
N THR A 10 -30.33 5.91 18.33
CA THR A 10 -29.08 5.13 18.24
C THR A 10 -28.15 5.57 19.36
N SER A 11 -28.52 5.21 20.59
CA SER A 11 -27.62 5.29 21.73
C SER A 11 -26.46 4.35 21.47
N THR A 12 -25.29 4.96 21.25
CA THR A 12 -24.01 4.46 21.76
C THR A 12 -23.83 2.96 21.55
N LEU A 13 -23.75 2.54 20.29
CA LEU A 13 -23.23 1.22 19.95
C LEU A 13 -21.88 1.06 20.66
N ASP A 14 -21.73 -0.08 21.33
CA ASP A 14 -20.55 -0.60 21.98
C ASP A 14 -19.36 -0.75 21.01
N VAL A 15 -18.83 0.37 20.52
CA VAL A 15 -17.79 0.48 19.48
C VAL A 15 -16.44 -0.06 19.96
N LYS A 16 -16.27 -0.37 21.25
CA LYS A 16 -14.96 -0.70 21.82
C LYS A 16 -14.64 -2.19 22.02
N ALA A 17 -15.60 -3.11 21.88
CA ALA A 17 -15.35 -4.55 22.10
C ALA A 17 -15.70 -5.45 20.90
N SER A 18 -16.42 -4.93 19.90
CA SER A 18 -17.06 -5.70 18.82
C SER A 18 -16.38 -5.58 17.44
N THR A 19 -15.38 -4.72 17.30
CA THR A 19 -14.74 -4.44 16.00
C THR A 19 -13.70 -5.49 15.60
N GLY A 20 -12.94 -6.06 16.53
CA GLY A 20 -11.88 -7.03 16.23
C GLY A 20 -12.40 -8.41 15.80
N THR A 21 -13.47 -8.90 16.42
CA THR A 21 -14.07 -10.21 16.09
C THR A 21 -14.88 -10.15 14.80
N GLY A 22 -15.61 -9.05 14.57
CA GLY A 22 -16.36 -8.83 13.33
C GLY A 22 -15.45 -8.75 12.10
N VAL A 23 -14.34 -8.01 12.17
CA VAL A 23 -13.38 -7.90 11.05
C VAL A 23 -12.74 -9.25 10.74
N ARG A 24 -12.27 -9.99 11.76
CA ARG A 24 -11.68 -11.33 11.55
C ARG A 24 -12.67 -12.30 10.91
N GLN A 25 -13.92 -12.30 11.37
CA GLN A 25 -14.96 -13.15 10.79
C GLN A 25 -15.27 -12.77 9.33
N ALA A 26 -15.33 -11.47 9.02
CA ALA A 26 -15.55 -11.00 7.66
C ALA A 26 -14.41 -11.43 6.72
N ILE A 27 -13.15 -11.29 7.15
CA ILE A 27 -11.97 -11.74 6.40
C ILE A 27 -12.00 -13.26 6.19
N ALA A 28 -12.26 -14.03 7.26
CA ALA A 28 -12.33 -15.48 7.19
C ALA A 28 -13.42 -15.95 6.21
N ASN A 29 -14.60 -15.36 6.30
CA ASN A 29 -15.70 -15.64 5.38
C ASN A 29 -15.29 -15.33 3.94
N PHE A 30 -14.75 -14.14 3.67
CA PHE A 30 -14.33 -13.75 2.32
C PHE A 30 -13.30 -14.72 1.73
N LEU A 31 -12.23 -15.04 2.48
CA LEU A 31 -11.21 -15.97 2.02
C LEU A 31 -11.79 -17.36 1.75
N GLN A 32 -12.67 -17.85 2.63
CA GLN A 32 -13.35 -19.13 2.42
C GLN A 32 -14.16 -19.14 1.11
N HIS A 33 -14.88 -18.05 0.79
CA HIS A 33 -15.60 -17.93 -0.48
C HIS A 33 -14.66 -17.94 -1.70
N CYS A 34 -13.45 -17.39 -1.55
CA CYS A 34 -12.40 -17.44 -2.57
C CYS A 34 -11.67 -18.80 -2.63
N GLY A 35 -12.03 -19.77 -1.79
CA GLY A 35 -11.29 -21.05 -1.68
C GLY A 35 -9.91 -20.90 -1.03
N LEU A 36 -9.65 -19.77 -0.37
CA LEU A 36 -8.40 -19.46 0.32
C LEU A 36 -8.54 -19.75 1.82
N GLN A 37 -7.45 -20.25 2.42
CA GLN A 37 -7.39 -20.46 3.87
C GLN A 37 -6.84 -19.20 4.54
N TYR A 38 -7.53 -18.72 5.57
CA TYR A 38 -6.94 -17.77 6.50
C TYR A 38 -5.84 -18.49 7.26
N LYS A 39 -4.58 -18.26 6.87
CA LYS A 39 -3.42 -18.73 7.60
C LYS A 39 -2.95 -17.60 8.50
N ASP A 40 -2.64 -17.92 9.76
CA ASP A 40 -1.85 -17.02 10.60
C ASP A 40 -0.42 -16.99 10.02
N ILE A 41 -0.23 -16.16 9.00
CA ILE A 41 1.07 -15.98 8.36
C ILE A 41 1.84 -14.99 9.22
N THR A 42 2.87 -15.49 9.91
CA THR A 42 3.95 -14.63 10.39
C THR A 42 4.70 -14.14 9.17
N PHE A 43 4.54 -12.86 8.83
CA PHE A 43 5.33 -12.24 7.78
C PHE A 43 6.80 -12.27 8.18
N ILE A 44 7.63 -12.95 7.39
CA ILE A 44 9.08 -12.90 7.49
C ILE A 44 9.54 -12.03 6.32
N LEU A 45 10.20 -10.92 6.63
CA LEU A 45 10.77 -10.05 5.61
C LEU A 45 11.86 -10.83 4.86
N ASP A 46 11.76 -10.86 3.53
CA ASP A 46 12.86 -11.30 2.68
C ASP A 46 13.97 -10.25 2.74
N GLU A 47 14.93 -10.45 3.65
CA GLU A 47 16.03 -9.52 3.87
C GLU A 47 16.94 -9.39 2.65
N VAL A 48 17.06 -10.43 1.82
CA VAL A 48 17.86 -10.40 0.60
C VAL A 48 17.21 -9.46 -0.40
N MET A 49 15.93 -9.69 -0.70
CA MET A 49 15.18 -8.83 -1.62
C MET A 49 15.09 -7.39 -1.11
N PHE A 50 14.93 -7.20 0.20
CA PHE A 50 14.94 -5.87 0.82
C PHE A 50 16.26 -5.12 0.57
N ASN A 51 17.39 -5.75 0.87
CA ASN A 51 18.70 -5.12 0.71
C ASN A 51 19.02 -4.84 -0.76
N GLU A 52 18.68 -5.77 -1.65
CA GLU A 52 18.87 -5.59 -3.09
C GLU A 52 17.97 -4.48 -3.65
N CYS A 53 16.71 -4.40 -3.20
CA CYS A 53 15.82 -3.31 -3.60
C CYS A 53 16.30 -1.95 -3.07
N CYS A 54 16.86 -1.89 -1.86
CA CYS A 54 17.50 -0.68 -1.34
C CYS A 54 18.68 -0.27 -2.20
N GLN A 55 19.54 -1.21 -2.58
CA GLN A 55 20.70 -0.93 -3.42
C GLN A 55 20.28 -0.48 -4.82
N GLU A 56 19.27 -1.11 -5.41
CA GLU A 56 18.74 -0.75 -6.72
C GLU A 56 18.09 0.64 -6.71
N ALA A 57 17.40 1.00 -5.63
CA ALA A 57 16.89 2.35 -5.42
C ALA A 57 18.02 3.39 -5.40
N ILE A 58 19.10 3.12 -4.67
CA ILE A 58 20.29 3.98 -4.63
C ILE A 58 20.89 4.13 -6.04
N ASN A 59 21.07 3.03 -6.76
CA ASN A 59 21.65 3.02 -8.10
C ASN A 59 20.84 3.88 -9.09
N ARG A 60 19.53 3.99 -8.88
CA ARG A 60 18.61 4.78 -9.69
C ARG A 60 18.44 6.22 -9.20
N GLY A 61 19.11 6.60 -8.12
CA GLY A 61 19.08 7.95 -7.57
C GLY A 61 17.87 8.27 -6.70
N PHE A 62 17.17 7.25 -6.19
CA PHE A 62 16.08 7.48 -5.23
C PHE A 62 16.65 7.93 -3.87
N PRO A 63 16.01 8.91 -3.21
CA PRO A 63 16.35 9.24 -1.83
C PRO A 63 16.08 8.05 -0.91
N MET A 64 17.07 7.68 -0.10
CA MET A 64 16.96 6.61 0.89
C MET A 64 16.87 7.12 2.33
N ASP A 65 17.04 8.43 2.53
CA ASP A 65 16.99 9.12 3.82
C ASP A 65 16.24 10.44 3.69
N GLY A 66 15.79 10.99 4.83
CA GLY A 66 15.07 12.26 4.89
C GLY A 66 13.59 12.15 4.51
N LYS A 67 12.96 13.32 4.32
CA LYS A 67 11.52 13.46 4.10
C LYS A 67 11.02 12.93 2.75
N ASP A 68 11.90 12.68 1.79
CA ASP A 68 11.51 12.17 0.47
C ASP A 68 11.98 10.72 0.30
N SER A 69 12.37 10.07 1.41
CA SER A 69 12.89 8.71 1.41
C SER A 69 11.82 7.70 1.03
N ILE A 70 12.15 6.81 0.09
CA ILE A 70 11.28 5.67 -0.23
C ILE A 70 11.55 4.44 0.66
N ARG A 71 12.64 4.46 1.43
CA ARG A 71 13.09 3.33 2.25
C ARG A 71 12.03 2.79 3.22
N PRO A 72 11.23 3.63 3.91
CA PRO A 72 10.19 3.14 4.81
C PRO A 72 9.13 2.26 4.14
N TYR A 73 8.95 2.39 2.84
CA TYR A 73 7.90 1.70 2.07
C TYR A 73 8.38 0.38 1.44
N ILE A 74 9.70 0.17 1.34
CA ILE A 74 10.29 -1.04 0.74
C ILE A 74 9.84 -2.33 1.45
N PRO A 75 9.76 -2.42 2.79
CA PRO A 75 9.31 -3.66 3.44
C PRO A 75 7.91 -4.11 3.00
N ALA A 76 6.98 -3.18 2.84
CA ALA A 76 5.64 -3.47 2.37
C ALA A 76 5.65 -3.92 0.90
N ALA A 77 6.46 -3.29 0.06
CA ALA A 77 6.64 -3.68 -1.33
C ALA A 77 7.28 -5.07 -1.49
N VAL A 78 8.26 -5.41 -0.65
CA VAL A 78 8.86 -6.76 -0.60
C VAL A 78 7.80 -7.78 -0.21
N ALA A 79 7.00 -7.50 0.82
CA ALA A 79 5.90 -8.37 1.23
C ALA A 79 4.92 -8.63 0.08
N LEU A 80 4.50 -7.56 -0.58
CA LEU A 80 3.56 -7.63 -1.68
C LEU A 80 4.15 -8.41 -2.86
N THR A 81 5.42 -8.15 -3.21
CA THR A 81 6.06 -8.81 -4.35
C THR A 81 6.28 -10.30 -4.10
N ALA A 82 6.76 -10.67 -2.90
CA ALA A 82 6.99 -12.05 -2.52
C ALA A 82 5.68 -12.88 -2.51
N ASN A 83 4.54 -12.27 -2.19
CA ASN A 83 3.27 -12.98 -2.08
C ASN A 83 2.42 -12.91 -3.35
N ALA A 84 2.17 -11.70 -3.89
CA ALA A 84 1.28 -11.51 -5.04
C ALA A 84 1.95 -11.89 -6.37
N TYR A 85 3.28 -11.71 -6.47
CA TYR A 85 4.04 -11.94 -7.69
C TYR A 85 4.97 -13.16 -7.60
N ALA A 86 4.76 -14.04 -6.61
CA ALA A 86 5.53 -15.27 -6.43
C ALA A 86 5.66 -16.10 -7.71
N HIS A 87 4.57 -16.15 -8.50
CA HIS A 87 4.43 -16.91 -9.74
C HIS A 87 5.33 -16.44 -10.89
N LEU A 88 5.87 -15.22 -10.83
CA LEU A 88 6.76 -14.72 -11.88
C LEU A 88 8.14 -15.39 -11.78
N PRO A 89 8.67 -15.98 -12.86
CA PRO A 89 9.96 -16.66 -12.80
C PRO A 89 11.15 -15.70 -12.84
N ASP A 90 10.96 -14.52 -13.45
CA ASP A 90 12.03 -13.55 -13.65
C ASP A 90 12.25 -12.66 -12.42
N TYR A 91 13.48 -12.71 -11.90
CA TYR A 91 13.85 -11.95 -10.70
C TYR A 91 13.98 -10.46 -10.98
N ALA A 92 14.48 -10.06 -12.16
CA ALA A 92 14.62 -8.66 -12.53
C ALA A 92 13.25 -7.96 -12.58
N THR A 93 12.24 -8.64 -13.13
CA THR A 93 10.85 -8.18 -13.13
C THR A 93 10.31 -8.02 -11.71
N LYS A 94 10.53 -8.99 -10.83
CA LYS A 94 10.15 -8.88 -9.41
C LYS A 94 10.82 -7.69 -8.73
N MET A 95 12.12 -7.48 -8.96
CA MET A 95 12.84 -6.33 -8.41
C MET A 95 12.26 -5.00 -8.90
N TRP A 96 11.94 -4.91 -10.20
CA TRP A 96 11.31 -3.72 -10.77
C TRP A 96 9.92 -3.45 -10.18
N ILE A 97 9.10 -4.50 -10.02
CA ILE A 97 7.78 -4.39 -9.36
C ILE A 97 7.94 -3.90 -7.92
N CYS A 98 8.89 -4.46 -7.16
CA CYS A 98 9.13 -4.06 -5.77
C CYS A 98 9.50 -2.57 -5.67
N LEU A 99 10.37 -2.09 -6.55
CA LEU A 99 10.73 -0.68 -6.59
C LEU A 99 9.55 0.21 -6.98
N LEU A 100 8.81 -0.16 -8.03
CA LEU A 100 7.62 0.58 -8.48
C LEU A 100 6.57 0.71 -7.37
N VAL A 101 6.31 -0.39 -6.65
CA VAL A 101 5.35 -0.42 -5.54
C VAL A 101 5.84 0.44 -4.38
N SER A 102 7.14 0.40 -4.06
CA SER A 102 7.73 1.24 -3.00
C SER A 102 7.49 2.73 -3.26
N VAL A 103 7.73 3.17 -4.49
CA VAL A 103 7.47 4.56 -4.91
C VAL A 103 5.98 4.88 -4.89
N SER A 104 5.14 3.96 -5.38
CA SER A 104 3.69 4.16 -5.42
C SER A 104 3.08 4.33 -4.02
N ILE A 105 3.53 3.53 -3.05
CA ILE A 105 3.11 3.67 -1.64
C ILE A 105 3.55 5.03 -1.10
N GLY A 106 4.82 5.42 -1.34
CA GLY A 106 5.30 6.73 -0.91
C GLY A 106 4.46 7.87 -1.49
N ILE A 107 4.13 7.82 -2.78
CA ILE A 107 3.27 8.81 -3.43
C ILE A 107 1.89 8.86 -2.78
N ASP A 108 1.26 7.71 -2.53
CA ASP A 108 -0.07 7.61 -1.90
C ASP A 108 -0.07 8.24 -0.50
N ASP A 109 0.96 7.95 0.31
CA ASP A 109 1.12 8.49 1.66
C ASP A 109 1.50 9.98 1.68
N TYR A 110 2.35 10.46 0.77
CA TYR A 110 2.81 11.84 0.74
C TYR A 110 1.80 12.82 0.13
N LEU A 111 1.03 12.41 -0.90
CA LEU A 111 0.16 13.34 -1.63
C LEU A 111 -1.15 13.68 -0.90
N GLY A 112 -1.38 13.15 0.31
CA GLY A 112 -2.41 13.64 1.22
C GLY A 112 -3.81 13.77 0.60
N GLY A 113 -4.20 12.83 -0.26
CA GLY A 113 -5.49 12.87 -0.97
C GLY A 113 -5.54 13.72 -2.24
N GLY A 114 -4.40 14.04 -2.85
CA GLY A 114 -4.32 14.72 -4.15
C GLY A 114 -4.45 16.25 -4.07
N LEU A 115 -4.13 16.84 -2.92
CA LEU A 115 -4.19 18.30 -2.72
C LEU A 115 -2.90 19.01 -3.15
N ASP A 116 -1.78 18.28 -3.29
CA ASP A 116 -0.49 18.82 -3.72
C ASP A 116 -0.13 18.43 -5.17
N MET A 117 -1.00 18.82 -6.11
CA MET A 117 -0.85 18.53 -7.54
C MET A 117 -0.15 19.66 -8.30
N VAL A 118 0.28 20.73 -7.61
CA VAL A 118 0.92 21.89 -8.25
C VAL A 118 2.19 21.47 -8.98
N HIS A 119 2.95 20.54 -8.41
CA HIS A 119 4.15 20.01 -9.01
C HIS A 119 3.89 19.11 -10.23
N LEU A 120 2.68 18.55 -10.39
CA LEU A 120 2.34 17.73 -11.56
C LEU A 120 2.22 18.55 -12.84
N PHE A 121 1.81 19.82 -12.77
CA PHE A 121 1.75 20.67 -13.95
C PHE A 121 3.14 20.86 -14.56
N SER A 122 4.12 21.22 -13.74
CA SER A 122 5.52 21.36 -14.16
C SER A 122 6.10 20.03 -14.65
N PHE A 123 5.77 18.92 -13.98
CA PHE A 123 6.18 17.59 -14.43
C PHE A 123 5.62 17.28 -15.84
N ASN A 124 4.33 17.49 -16.05
CA ASN A 124 3.63 17.20 -17.31
C ASN A 124 4.13 18.08 -18.46
N GLU A 125 4.37 19.37 -18.20
CA GLU A 125 4.94 20.29 -19.18
C GLU A 125 6.32 19.82 -19.64
N ARG A 126 7.19 19.46 -18.70
CA ARG A 126 8.53 18.93 -19.03
C ARG A 126 8.44 17.60 -19.75
N PHE A 127 7.54 16.71 -19.33
CA PHE A 127 7.33 15.42 -19.98
C PHE A 127 6.87 15.59 -21.44
N ALA A 128 5.86 16.42 -21.68
CA ALA A 128 5.36 16.72 -23.02
C ALA A 128 6.40 17.42 -23.91
N SER A 129 7.33 18.16 -23.29
CA SER A 129 8.41 18.89 -23.97
C SER A 129 9.73 18.10 -24.04
N CYS A 130 9.73 16.82 -23.64
CA CYS A 130 10.91 15.95 -23.56
C CYS A 130 12.09 16.56 -22.77
N GLN A 131 11.78 17.34 -21.73
CA GLN A 131 12.78 17.94 -20.84
C GLN A 131 13.07 17.03 -19.64
N PRO A 132 14.30 17.07 -19.09
CA PRO A 132 14.64 16.37 -17.85
C PRO A 132 13.73 16.78 -16.67
N GLN A 133 13.37 15.80 -15.85
CA GLN A 133 12.67 16.04 -14.59
C GLN A 133 13.67 16.50 -13.52
N GLY A 134 13.28 17.43 -12.64
CA GLY A 134 14.17 18.08 -11.67
C GLY A 134 13.48 19.06 -10.75
#